data_AF-A0A1I7T417-F1
#
_entry.id   AF-A0A1I7T417-F1
#
_cell.length_a   1.000
_cell.length_b   1.000
_cell.length_c   1.000
_cell.angle_alpha   90.00
_cell.angle_beta   90.00
_cell.angle_gamma   90.00
#
_symmetry.space_group_name_H-M   'P 1'
#
loop_
_entity.id
_entity.type
_entity.pdbx_description
1 polymer ?
#
loop_
_entity_poly.entity_id
_entity_poly.type
_entity_poly.pdbx_seq_one_letter_code
_entity_poly.pdbx_strand_id
1 'polypeptide(L)'
;MEKKVCSDETIDTRSICDQILDLLKDKEITQEAFAGKVLGRSQGTVSDLLRNPKPWKDLKAGRETLTRMRNFLKLSQHDRLFLLTMSKEAAANVCGLPPPK
;
A
#
# COMPACT_ATOMS: atom_id res chain seq x y z
N MET A 1 -20.27 -7.20 13.67
CA MET A 1 -18.93 -6.58 13.78
C MET A 1 -17.90 -7.66 13.51
N GLU A 2 -17.40 -7.78 12.28
CA GLU A 2 -16.38 -8.78 11.95
C GLU A 2 -15.10 -8.06 11.52
N LYS A 3 -14.22 -7.81 12.50
CA LYS A 3 -12.82 -7.49 12.20
C LYS A 3 -12.12 -8.82 11.97
N LYS A 4 -12.02 -9.23 10.70
CA LYS A 4 -11.27 -10.42 10.29
C LYS A 4 -9.79 -10.22 10.66
N VAL A 5 -9.33 -10.95 11.68
CA VAL A 5 -7.91 -11.17 11.96
C VAL A 5 -7.29 -11.76 10.71
N CYS A 6 -6.29 -11.08 10.15
CA CYS A 6 -5.53 -11.59 9.01
C CYS A 6 -4.25 -12.24 9.55
N SER A 7 -4.34 -13.55 9.80
CA SER A 7 -3.23 -14.43 10.14
C SER A 7 -2.06 -14.22 9.18
N ASP A 8 -0.84 -14.18 9.72
CA ASP A 8 0.36 -13.71 9.02
C ASP A 8 0.94 -14.72 8.00
N GLU A 9 0.40 -15.94 7.94
CA GLU A 9 1.02 -17.07 7.26
C GLU A 9 0.63 -17.23 5.77
N THR A 10 -0.36 -16.48 5.27
CA THR A 10 -0.84 -16.53 3.87
C THR A 10 -1.00 -15.13 3.27
N ILE A 11 0.08 -14.34 3.21
CA ILE A 11 0.02 -13.03 2.56
C ILE A 11 -0.11 -13.22 1.04
N ASP A 12 -1.33 -13.12 0.54
CA ASP A 12 -1.60 -13.07 -0.90
C ASP A 12 -1.24 -11.70 -1.46
N THR A 13 -0.01 -11.60 -2.02
CA THR A 13 0.46 -10.41 -2.72
C THR A 13 -0.58 -9.90 -3.71
N ARG A 14 -1.17 -10.81 -4.48
CA ARG A 14 -2.15 -10.50 -5.51
C ARG A 14 -3.41 -9.85 -4.92
N SER A 15 -3.91 -10.37 -3.80
CA SER A 15 -5.08 -9.81 -3.12
C SER A 15 -4.81 -8.39 -2.61
N ILE A 16 -3.60 -8.13 -2.09
CA ILE A 16 -3.22 -6.77 -1.66
C ILE A 16 -3.18 -5.83 -2.86
N CYS A 17 -2.56 -6.25 -3.97
CA CYS A 17 -2.48 -5.43 -5.17
C CYS A 17 -3.86 -5.10 -5.73
N ASP A 18 -4.77 -6.08 -5.77
CA ASP A 18 -6.13 -5.91 -6.27
C ASP A 18 -6.93 -4.93 -5.40
N GLN A 19 -6.88 -5.07 -4.07
CA GLN A 19 -7.53 -4.15 -3.14
C GLN A 19 -6.99 -2.72 -3.23
N ILE A 20 -5.68 -2.56 -3.43
CA ILE A 20 -5.10 -1.24 -3.66
C ILE A 20 -5.64 -0.65 -4.98
N LEU A 21 -5.66 -1.42 -6.07
CA LEU A 21 -6.18 -0.96 -7.35
C LEU A 21 -7.65 -0.52 -7.26
N ASP A 22 -8.47 -1.28 -6.55
CA ASP A 22 -9.88 -0.94 -6.32
C ASP A 22 -10.02 0.36 -5.52
N LEU A 23 -9.27 0.50 -4.42
CA LEU A 23 -9.25 1.71 -3.61
C LEU A 23 -8.77 2.94 -4.39
N LEU A 24 -7.76 2.78 -5.25
CA LEU A 24 -7.27 3.83 -6.12
C LEU A 24 -8.35 4.28 -7.12
N LYS A 25 -9.14 3.35 -7.65
CA LYS A 25 -10.29 3.69 -8.51
C LYS A 25 -11.40 4.39 -7.73
N ASP A 26 -11.76 3.90 -6.55
CA ASP A 26 -12.80 4.49 -5.69
C ASP A 26 -12.46 5.93 -5.24
N LYS A 27 -11.18 6.19 -4.96
CA LYS A 27 -10.71 7.52 -4.52
C LYS A 27 -10.22 8.41 -5.66
N GLU A 28 -10.32 7.95 -6.91
CA GLU A 28 -9.83 8.65 -8.10
C GLU A 28 -8.34 9.02 -8.01
N ILE A 29 -7.53 8.12 -7.45
CA ILE A 29 -6.11 8.34 -7.20
C ILE A 29 -5.27 7.56 -8.21
N THR A 30 -4.29 8.24 -8.79
CA THR A 30 -3.35 7.60 -9.70
C THR A 30 -2.35 6.73 -8.93
N GLN A 31 -1.92 5.64 -9.57
CA GLN A 31 -0.86 4.78 -9.02
C GLN A 31 0.42 5.58 -8.71
N GLU A 32 0.71 6.63 -9.47
CA GLU A 32 1.83 7.54 -9.22
C GLU A 32 1.67 8.33 -7.93
N ALA A 33 0.50 8.93 -7.70
CA ALA A 33 0.23 9.65 -6.46
C ALA A 33 0.36 8.72 -5.25
N PHE A 34 -0.17 7.50 -5.34
CA PHE A 34 -0.02 6.50 -4.28
C PHE A 34 1.43 6.02 -4.10
N ALA A 35 2.13 5.75 -5.20
CA ALA A 35 3.53 5.34 -5.19
C ALA A 35 4.41 6.42 -4.54
N GLY A 36 4.18 7.70 -4.84
CA GLY A 36 4.92 8.81 -4.28
C GLY A 36 4.55 9.15 -2.83
N LYS A 37 3.26 9.09 -2.47
CA LYS A 37 2.75 9.51 -1.14
C LYS A 37 2.84 8.41 -0.09
N VAL A 38 2.52 7.17 -0.44
CA VAL A 38 2.41 6.04 0.51
C VAL A 38 3.63 5.14 0.47
N LEU A 39 4.17 4.89 -0.73
CA LEU A 39 5.28 3.93 -0.90
C LEU A 39 6.65 4.61 -0.96
N GLY A 40 6.69 5.88 -1.37
CA GLY A 40 7.91 6.61 -1.67
C GLY A 40 8.74 5.97 -2.77
N ARG A 41 8.09 5.41 -3.78
CA ARG A 41 8.72 4.73 -4.92
C ARG A 41 8.27 5.34 -6.23
N SER A 42 9.06 5.13 -7.27
CA SER A 42 8.73 5.54 -8.63
C SER A 42 7.54 4.75 -9.17
N GLN A 43 6.70 5.42 -9.97
CA GLN A 43 5.50 4.83 -10.58
C GLN A 43 5.81 3.52 -11.33
N GLY A 44 6.93 3.45 -12.05
CA GLY A 44 7.33 2.26 -12.81
C GLY A 44 7.47 0.99 -11.95
N THR A 45 8.07 1.10 -10.76
CA THR A 45 8.25 -0.04 -9.85
C THR A 45 6.90 -0.53 -9.29
N VAL A 46 6.01 0.40 -8.98
CA VAL A 46 4.69 0.07 -8.41
C VAL A 46 3.76 -0.48 -9.49
N SER A 47 3.82 0.04 -10.71
CA SER A 47 3.03 -0.46 -11.84
C SER A 47 3.42 -1.90 -12.20
N ASP A 48 4.71 -2.20 -12.26
CA ASP A 48 5.20 -3.57 -12.50
C ASP A 48 4.75 -4.52 -11.37
N LEU A 49 4.87 -4.07 -10.12
CA LEU A 49 4.43 -4.83 -8.94
C LEU A 49 2.91 -5.11 -8.95
N LEU A 50 2.08 -4.14 -9.33
CA LEU A 50 0.62 -4.29 -9.38
C LEU A 50 0.17 -5.12 -10.58
N ARG A 51 0.86 -5.02 -11.73
CA ARG A 51 0.52 -5.75 -12.96
C ARG A 51 0.96 -7.20 -12.90
N ASN A 52 2.11 -7.47 -12.30
CA ASN A 52 2.66 -8.82 -12.18
C ASN A 52 3.17 -9.09 -10.74
N PRO A 53 2.26 -9.19 -9.76
CA PRO A 53 2.64 -9.38 -8.37
C PRO A 53 3.34 -10.72 -8.16
N LYS A 54 4.61 -10.68 -7.74
CA LYS A 54 5.37 -11.88 -7.36
C LYS A 54 4.81 -12.48 -6.07
N PRO A 55 4.87 -13.81 -5.90
CA PRO A 55 4.46 -14.44 -4.65
C PRO A 55 5.35 -13.95 -3.49
N TRP A 56 4.77 -13.80 -2.29
CA TRP A 56 5.42 -13.27 -1.09
C TRP A 56 6.79 -13.91 -0.79
N LYS A 57 6.92 -15.21 -1.08
CA LYS A 57 8.15 -15.99 -0.90
C LYS A 57 9.33 -15.45 -1.71
N ASP A 58 9.08 -14.95 -2.93
CA ASP A 58 10.10 -14.47 -3.87
C ASP A 58 10.39 -12.96 -3.79
N LEU A 59 9.60 -12.23 -3.01
CA LEU A 59 9.82 -10.80 -2.81
C LEU A 59 10.98 -10.56 -1.84
N LYS A 60 12.11 -10.03 -2.32
CA LYS A 60 13.20 -9.52 -1.45
C LYS A 60 13.02 -8.03 -1.15
N ALA A 61 13.06 -7.19 -2.19
CA ALA A 61 12.90 -5.73 -2.04
C ALA A 61 11.43 -5.26 -1.99
N GLY A 62 10.50 -6.03 -2.56
CA GLY A 62 9.08 -5.66 -2.60
C GLY A 62 8.28 -6.03 -1.35
N ARG A 63 8.87 -6.81 -0.41
CA ARG A 63 8.22 -7.15 0.87
C ARG A 63 7.88 -5.91 1.66
N GLU A 64 8.80 -4.97 1.77
CA GLU A 64 8.59 -3.72 2.50
C GLU A 64 7.45 -2.89 1.87
N THR A 65 7.42 -2.83 0.52
CA THR A 65 6.35 -2.16 -0.24
C THR A 65 4.99 -2.83 -0.03
N LEU A 66 4.94 -4.15 -0.01
CA LEU A 66 3.69 -4.89 0.22
C LEU A 66 3.22 -4.84 1.66
N THR A 67 4.13 -4.92 2.63
CA THR A 67 3.82 -4.66 4.03
C THR A 67 3.23 -3.26 4.19
N ARG A 68 3.81 -2.27 3.50
CA ARG A 68 3.27 -0.91 3.39
C ARG A 68 1.83 -0.88 2.89
N MET A 69 1.59 -1.49 1.72
CA MET A 69 0.24 -1.58 1.13
C MET A 69 -0.73 -2.32 2.06
N ARG A 70 -0.32 -3.43 2.67
CA ARG A 70 -1.13 -4.22 3.61
C ARG A 70 -1.48 -3.41 4.85
N ASN A 71 -0.52 -2.70 5.42
CA ASN A 71 -0.76 -1.83 6.57
C ASN A 71 -1.71 -0.69 6.21
N PHE A 72 -1.52 -0.08 5.04
CA PHE A 72 -2.45 0.92 4.51
C PHE A 72 -3.88 0.39 4.39
N LEU A 73 -4.06 -0.86 3.91
CA LEU A 73 -5.36 -1.53 3.87
C LEU A 73 -5.92 -1.91 5.24
N LYS A 74 -5.12 -1.90 6.31
CA LYS A 74 -5.59 -2.09 7.69
C LYS A 74 -6.00 -0.77 8.36
N LEU A 75 -5.59 0.37 7.79
CA LEU A 75 -5.95 1.69 8.32
C LEU A 75 -7.44 1.98 8.18
N SER A 76 -7.95 2.87 9.03
CA SER A 76 -9.33 3.35 8.96
C SER A 76 -9.53 4.19 7.69
N GLN A 77 -10.77 4.32 7.22
CA GLN A 77 -11.07 5.17 6.05
C GLN A 77 -10.55 6.60 6.24
N HIS A 78 -10.68 7.15 7.45
CA HIS A 78 -10.16 8.47 7.81
C HIS A 78 -8.65 8.57 7.61
N ASP A 79 -7.88 7.62 8.13
CA ASP A 79 -6.41 7.59 8.02
C ASP A 79 -5.95 7.41 6.56
N ARG A 80 -6.63 6.54 5.81
CA ARG A 80 -6.34 6.36 4.37
C ARG A 80 -6.57 7.66 3.62
N LEU A 81 -7.72 8.30 3.85
CA LEU A 81 -8.05 9.56 3.21
C LEU A 81 -7.04 10.64 3.60
N PHE A 82 -6.67 10.72 4.88
CA PHE A 82 -5.65 11.64 5.40
C PHE A 82 -4.30 11.45 4.70
N LEU A 83 -3.85 10.21 4.52
CA LEU A 83 -2.60 9.89 3.80
C LEU A 83 -2.64 10.28 2.33
N LEU A 84 -3.79 10.11 1.69
CA LEU A 84 -3.98 10.40 0.28
C LEU A 84 -4.14 11.91 0.03
N THR A 85 -4.81 12.61 0.96
CA THR A 85 -5.12 14.04 0.86
C THR A 85 -4.00 14.95 1.36
N MET A 86 -3.15 14.50 2.30
CA MET A 86 -2.07 15.33 2.86
C MET A 86 -0.76 15.24 2.08
N SER A 87 0.18 16.14 2.39
CA SER A 87 1.51 16.21 1.78
C SER A 87 2.45 15.13 2.33
N LYS A 88 3.49 14.75 1.56
CA LYS A 88 4.39 13.59 1.80
C LYS A 88 4.91 13.45 3.25
N GLU A 89 5.09 14.56 3.96
CA GLU A 89 5.66 14.61 5.31
C GLU A 89 4.68 14.17 6.41
N ALA A 90 3.37 14.37 6.23
CA ALA A 90 2.37 14.01 7.24
C ALA A 90 2.09 12.50 7.31
N ALA A 91 2.42 11.77 6.25
CA ALA A 91 2.12 10.35 6.12
C ALA A 91 2.93 9.44 7.04
N ALA A 92 4.14 9.86 7.41
CA ALA A 92 5.09 9.05 8.18
C ALA A 92 4.58 8.67 9.58
N ASN A 93 3.79 9.54 10.23
CA ASN A 93 3.34 9.33 11.61
C ASN A 93 2.15 8.36 11.75
N VAL A 94 1.32 8.19 10.71
CA VAL A 94 0.09 7.37 10.80
C VAL A 94 0.34 5.89 10.51
N CYS A 95 1.37 5.60 9.73
CA CYS A 95 1.59 4.26 9.19
C CYS A 95 2.80 3.51 9.79
N GLY A 96 3.51 4.13 10.76
CA GLY A 96 4.70 3.54 11.40
C GLY A 96 5.83 3.28 10.41
N LEU A 97 5.83 3.96 9.27
CA LEU A 97 6.77 3.73 8.18
C LEU A 97 7.73 4.92 8.11
N PRO A 98 9.03 4.64 8.03
CA PRO A 98 10.01 5.71 7.93
C PRO A 98 9.73 6.53 6.67
N PRO A 99 9.94 7.87 6.73
CA PRO A 99 9.79 8.72 5.56
C PRO A 99 10.65 8.17 4.41
N PRO A 100 10.16 8.22 3.16
CA PRO A 100 11.00 7.84 2.04
C PRO A 100 12.20 8.79 1.96
N LYS A 101 13.39 8.19 1.88
CA LYS A 101 14.68 8.88 1.82
C LYS A 101 14.86 9.65 0.51
#